data_AF-A0A4Y6PUT0-F1
#
_entry.id   AF-A0A4Y6PUT0-F1
#
_cell.length_a   1.000
_cell.length_b   1.000
_cell.length_c   1.000
_cell.angle_alpha   90.00
_cell.angle_beta   90.00
_cell.angle_gamma   90.00
#
_symmetry.space_group_name_H-M   'P 1'
#
loop_
_entity.id
_entity.type
_entity.pdbx_description
1 polymer ?
#
loop_
_entity_poly.entity_id
_entity_poly.type
_entity_poly.pdbx_seq_one_letter_code
_entity_poly.pdbx_strand_id
1 'polypeptide(L)'
;MVNDFAQPGETVELPTLQGRLEQSDVTADLTGAGLLVDRVELIARLYKEHQSWAEVREIWHSQRISERGSRGSAQKIFRILRRRLQTGASHLPSVPQLAEILDACRGERAKAQLVYLYLVEADSLVKYVLHEILRDSKPDANQWDLSSDRLMRILDEFRDADGEPLRYATSTRKRLVEGIRSVLHEIGVRKRPYDDEGVVPTLDREVLLVAAGYSWSKEGDRWQSSPVGLLYLFQPVHHLDTLFDRVNADPTWSTRNFQNQVMLHPEDDPFSFEL
;
A
#
# COMPACT_ATOMS: atom_id res chain seq x y z
N MET A 1 -1.03 28.58 15.11
CA MET A 1 -0.78 27.87 16.37
C MET A 1 -0.18 26.55 15.90
N VAL A 2 1.11 26.31 16.15
CA VAL A 2 1.74 25.03 15.77
C VAL A 2 1.15 24.00 16.70
N ASN A 3 0.39 23.05 16.17
CA ASN A 3 -0.10 21.94 16.97
C ASN A 3 1.11 21.03 17.22
N ASP A 4 1.61 21.05 18.45
CA ASP A 4 2.66 20.14 18.90
C ASP A 4 2.00 18.76 19.08
N PHE A 5 1.76 18.07 17.95
CA PHE A 5 1.44 16.64 17.96
C PHE A 5 2.58 15.93 18.69
N ALA A 6 2.25 14.93 19.51
CA ALA A 6 3.16 14.34 20.49
C ALA A 6 4.64 14.39 20.08
N GLN A 7 5.46 15.10 20.86
CA GLN A 7 6.93 15.04 20.75
C GLN A 7 7.33 13.56 20.66
N PRO A 8 8.01 13.09 19.60
CA PRO A 8 8.34 11.68 19.46
C PRO A 8 9.42 11.32 20.49
N GLY A 9 8.96 10.93 21.68
CA GLY A 9 9.73 10.15 22.65
C GLY A 9 9.74 8.66 22.33
N GLU A 10 8.85 8.21 21.43
CA GLU A 10 8.94 6.90 20.79
C GLU A 10 9.49 7.10 19.37
N THR A 11 10.63 6.49 19.09
CA THR A 11 11.15 6.39 17.73
C THR A 11 10.09 5.70 16.86
N VAL A 12 9.68 6.36 15.77
CA VAL A 12 8.88 5.73 14.72
C VAL A 12 9.73 4.64 14.08
N GLU A 13 9.68 3.44 14.64
CA GLU A 13 10.47 2.29 14.22
C GLU A 13 9.55 1.15 13.78
N LEU A 14 9.75 0.70 12.55
CA LEU A 14 9.06 -0.47 12.02
C LEU A 14 9.70 -1.75 12.60
N PRO A 15 8.95 -2.61 13.32
CA PRO A 15 9.52 -3.83 13.87
C PRO A 15 9.75 -4.85 12.75
N THR A 16 10.91 -5.52 12.72
CA THR A 16 11.23 -6.47 11.63
C THR A 16 10.13 -7.50 11.38
N LEU A 17 9.89 -7.82 10.10
CA LEU A 17 8.99 -8.89 9.68
C LEU A 17 9.71 -10.23 9.51
N GLN A 18 11.01 -10.27 9.78
CA GLN A 18 11.79 -11.49 9.78
C GLN A 18 11.24 -12.50 10.78
N GLY A 19 11.00 -13.74 10.33
CA GLY A 19 10.48 -14.79 11.20
C GLY A 19 9.02 -14.58 11.64
N ARG A 20 8.25 -13.74 10.93
CA ARG A 20 6.84 -13.46 11.30
C ARG A 20 5.81 -13.96 10.28
N LEU A 21 6.24 -14.28 9.07
CA LEU A 21 5.34 -14.73 8.01
C LEU A 21 5.29 -16.25 8.01
N GLU A 22 4.09 -16.80 8.12
CA GLU A 22 3.84 -18.23 7.96
C GLU A 22 4.06 -18.65 6.50
N GLN A 23 4.63 -19.83 6.27
CA GLN A 23 4.93 -20.31 4.92
C GLN A 23 3.68 -20.45 4.04
N SER A 24 2.50 -20.67 4.65
CA SER A 24 1.20 -20.68 3.95
C SER A 24 0.76 -19.31 3.44
N ASP A 25 1.24 -18.25 4.08
CA ASP A 25 0.86 -16.87 3.80
C ASP A 25 1.85 -16.20 2.85
N VAL A 26 3.00 -16.82 2.59
CA VAL A 26 4.01 -16.36 1.62
C VAL A 26 3.45 -16.40 0.20
N THR A 27 3.29 -15.23 -0.41
CA THR A 27 2.79 -15.06 -1.78
C THR A 27 3.76 -14.27 -2.64
N ALA A 28 3.70 -14.47 -3.95
CA ALA A 28 4.39 -13.66 -4.96
C ALA A 28 3.44 -13.31 -6.10
N ASP A 29 2.21 -12.92 -5.76
CA ASP A 29 1.12 -12.69 -6.72
C ASP A 29 1.41 -11.49 -7.64
N LEU A 30 2.26 -10.55 -7.22
CA LEU A 30 2.80 -9.47 -8.04
C LEU A 30 3.47 -9.97 -9.32
N THR A 31 4.08 -11.16 -9.31
CA THR A 31 4.68 -11.77 -10.51
C THR A 31 3.65 -12.19 -11.55
N GLY A 32 2.37 -12.29 -11.16
CA GLY A 32 1.25 -12.63 -12.03
C GLY A 32 0.40 -11.42 -12.44
N ALA A 33 0.33 -10.38 -11.59
CA ALA A 33 -0.39 -9.15 -11.89
C ALA A 33 0.23 -7.96 -11.12
N GLY A 34 0.67 -6.94 -11.88
CA GLY A 34 1.11 -5.64 -11.37
C GLY A 34 -0.01 -4.85 -10.66
N LEU A 35 0.12 -3.52 -10.54
CA LEU A 35 -0.98 -2.70 -9.99
C LEU A 35 -2.23 -2.77 -10.89
N LEU A 36 -2.03 -2.65 -12.21
CA LEU A 36 -3.11 -2.68 -13.20
C LEU A 36 -4.26 -1.73 -12.82
N VAL A 37 -3.93 -0.46 -12.55
CA VAL A 37 -4.83 0.56 -11.99
C VAL A 37 -6.19 0.60 -12.70
N ASP A 38 -6.20 0.77 -14.03
CA ASP A 38 -7.44 0.78 -14.84
C ASP A 38 -8.32 -0.46 -14.62
N ARG A 39 -7.69 -1.61 -14.40
CA ARG A 39 -8.40 -2.88 -14.20
C ARG A 39 -8.95 -3.00 -12.80
N VAL A 40 -8.22 -2.48 -11.81
CA VAL A 40 -8.71 -2.39 -10.45
C VAL A 40 -9.88 -1.41 -10.37
N GLU A 41 -9.78 -0.26 -11.03
CA GLU A 41 -10.86 0.73 -11.15
C GLU A 41 -12.12 0.13 -11.78
N LEU A 42 -11.97 -0.57 -12.91
CA LEU A 42 -13.08 -1.29 -13.54
C LEU A 42 -13.72 -2.31 -12.60
N ILE A 43 -12.91 -3.15 -11.94
CA ILE A 43 -13.42 -4.18 -11.01
C ILE A 43 -14.13 -3.53 -9.83
N ALA A 44 -13.59 -2.44 -9.28
CA ALA A 44 -14.17 -1.74 -8.14
C ALA A 44 -15.52 -1.09 -8.51
N ARG A 45 -15.62 -0.45 -9.69
CA ARG A 45 -16.89 0.10 -10.20
C ARG A 45 -17.94 -0.98 -10.43
N LEU A 46 -17.56 -2.07 -11.11
CA LEU A 46 -18.48 -3.20 -11.32
C LEU A 46 -18.94 -3.81 -9.99
N TYR A 47 -18.04 -3.93 -9.01
CA TYR A 47 -18.43 -4.45 -7.70
C TYR A 47 -19.32 -3.48 -6.94
N LYS A 48 -19.09 -2.17 -7.03
CA LYS A 48 -19.96 -1.14 -6.46
C LYS A 48 -21.39 -1.27 -7.01
N GLU A 49 -21.53 -1.43 -8.33
CA GLU A 49 -22.82 -1.54 -9.03
C GLU A 49 -23.55 -2.86 -8.70
N HIS A 50 -22.84 -3.99 -8.79
CA HIS A 50 -23.46 -5.32 -8.74
C HIS A 50 -23.43 -5.97 -7.35
N GLN A 51 -22.55 -5.53 -6.44
CA GLN A 51 -22.30 -6.12 -5.12
C GLN A 51 -22.01 -7.63 -5.15
N SER A 52 -21.64 -8.17 -6.32
CA SER A 52 -21.55 -9.60 -6.60
C SER A 52 -20.27 -9.93 -7.36
N TRP A 53 -19.32 -10.60 -6.70
CA TRP A 53 -18.09 -11.06 -7.35
C TRP A 53 -18.35 -12.06 -8.49
N ALA A 54 -19.50 -12.75 -8.48
CA ALA A 54 -19.89 -13.63 -9.57
C ALA A 54 -20.24 -12.80 -10.82
N GLU A 55 -21.06 -11.76 -10.68
CA GLU A 55 -21.44 -10.89 -11.79
C GLU A 55 -20.24 -10.12 -12.34
N VAL A 56 -19.41 -9.54 -11.46
CA VAL A 56 -18.17 -8.87 -11.86
C VAL A 56 -17.27 -9.80 -12.68
N ARG A 57 -17.16 -11.08 -12.28
CA ARG A 57 -16.34 -12.07 -13.00
C ARG A 57 -16.90 -12.37 -14.39
N GLU A 58 -18.22 -12.52 -14.53
CA GLU A 58 -18.84 -12.77 -15.83
C GLU A 58 -18.64 -11.57 -16.78
N ILE A 59 -18.85 -10.34 -16.28
CA ILE A 59 -18.63 -9.11 -17.06
C ILE A 59 -17.16 -8.98 -17.46
N TRP A 60 -16.23 -9.14 -16.51
CA TRP A 60 -14.79 -9.12 -16.76
C TRP A 60 -14.38 -10.09 -17.87
N HIS A 61 -14.88 -11.33 -17.82
CA HIS A 61 -14.56 -12.33 -18.84
C HIS A 61 -15.13 -11.98 -20.19
N SER A 62 -16.37 -11.48 -20.24
CA SER A 62 -17.01 -11.08 -21.51
C SER A 62 -16.23 -9.95 -22.20
N GLN A 63 -15.82 -8.92 -21.45
CA GLN A 63 -15.07 -7.76 -21.98
C GLN A 63 -13.62 -8.10 -22.34
N ARG A 64 -12.98 -9.07 -21.64
CA ARG A 64 -11.60 -9.45 -21.94
C ARG A 64 -11.45 -10.46 -23.08
N ILE A 65 -12.48 -11.24 -23.39
CA ILE A 65 -12.46 -12.09 -24.59
C ILE A 65 -12.30 -11.21 -25.85
N SER A 66 -12.75 -9.94 -25.83
CA SER A 66 -12.52 -8.98 -26.93
C SER A 66 -11.11 -8.37 -26.98
N GLU A 67 -10.32 -8.40 -25.91
CA GLU A 67 -9.02 -7.73 -25.80
C GLU A 67 -7.84 -8.70 -25.86
N ARG A 68 -7.70 -9.47 -26.95
CA ARG A 68 -6.51 -10.28 -27.39
C ARG A 68 -5.79 -11.18 -26.35
N GLY A 69 -6.29 -11.34 -25.13
CA GLY A 69 -5.70 -12.16 -24.06
C GLY A 69 -6.30 -13.57 -24.01
N SER A 70 -5.54 -14.55 -23.51
CA SER A 70 -6.09 -15.89 -23.26
C SER A 70 -7.06 -15.88 -22.07
N ARG A 71 -8.12 -16.69 -22.15
CA ARG A 71 -9.10 -16.85 -21.06
C ARG A 71 -8.43 -17.21 -19.73
N GLY A 72 -7.41 -18.09 -19.76
CA GLY A 72 -6.65 -18.50 -18.58
C GLY A 72 -5.85 -17.36 -17.94
N SER A 73 -5.22 -16.50 -18.75
CA SER A 73 -4.51 -15.32 -18.24
C SER A 73 -5.46 -14.31 -17.60
N ALA A 74 -6.60 -14.03 -18.25
CA ALA A 74 -7.62 -13.15 -17.72
C ALA A 74 -8.20 -13.65 -16.39
N GLN A 75 -8.40 -14.97 -16.25
CA GLN A 75 -8.88 -15.58 -15.01
C GLN A 75 -7.85 -15.49 -13.88
N LYS A 76 -6.57 -15.73 -14.19
CA LYS A 76 -5.49 -15.61 -13.22
C LYS A 76 -5.37 -14.18 -12.68
N ILE A 77 -5.37 -13.18 -13.57
CA ILE A 77 -5.29 -11.76 -13.20
C ILE A 77 -6.51 -11.39 -12.34
N PHE A 78 -7.72 -11.74 -12.77
CA PHE A 78 -8.93 -11.45 -12.00
C PHE A 78 -8.87 -12.03 -10.59
N ARG A 79 -8.44 -13.30 -10.45
CA ARG A 79 -8.31 -13.95 -9.14
C ARG A 79 -7.34 -13.20 -8.22
N ILE A 80 -6.19 -12.75 -8.76
CA ILE A 80 -5.21 -11.98 -8.00
C ILE A 80 -5.78 -10.63 -7.57
N LEU A 81 -6.35 -9.86 -8.51
CA LEU A 81 -6.90 -8.53 -8.21
C LEU A 81 -8.08 -8.61 -7.24
N ARG A 82 -8.98 -9.58 -7.41
CA ARG A 82 -10.08 -9.84 -6.47
C ARG A 82 -9.54 -10.16 -5.07
N ARG A 83 -8.60 -11.09 -4.94
CA ARG A 83 -7.99 -11.42 -3.64
C ARG A 83 -7.38 -10.17 -3.01
N ARG A 84 -6.65 -9.39 -3.80
CA ARG A 84 -6.02 -8.13 -3.35
C ARG A 84 -7.03 -7.15 -2.76
N LEU A 85 -8.12 -6.91 -3.49
CA LEU A 85 -9.21 -6.05 -3.04
C LEU A 85 -9.90 -6.57 -1.79
N GLN A 86 -10.18 -7.88 -1.73
CA GLN A 86 -10.83 -8.50 -0.57
C GLN A 86 -9.95 -8.49 0.68
N THR A 87 -8.66 -8.77 0.55
CA THR A 87 -7.71 -8.75 1.67
C THR A 87 -7.46 -7.33 2.16
N GLY A 88 -7.18 -6.39 1.24
CA GLY A 88 -6.91 -5.00 1.61
C GLY A 88 -8.10 -4.32 2.31
N ALA A 89 -9.34 -4.59 1.88
CA ALA A 89 -10.56 -4.04 2.48
C ALA A 89 -10.80 -4.39 3.97
N SER A 90 -9.93 -5.19 4.59
CA SER A 90 -9.92 -5.40 6.03
C SER A 90 -9.42 -4.19 6.84
N HIS A 91 -8.55 -3.36 6.25
CA HIS A 91 -7.94 -2.19 6.90
C HIS A 91 -7.84 -0.96 5.99
N LEU A 92 -8.22 -1.10 4.72
CA LEU A 92 -8.32 -0.05 3.72
C LEU A 92 -9.79 0.16 3.36
N PRO A 93 -10.15 1.20 2.58
CA PRO A 93 -11.53 1.41 2.15
C PRO A 93 -12.18 0.13 1.61
N SER A 94 -13.47 -0.03 1.83
CA SER A 94 -14.22 -1.11 1.18
C SER A 94 -14.13 -0.95 -0.35
N VAL A 95 -14.37 -2.04 -1.11
CA VAL A 95 -14.29 -1.98 -2.58
C VAL A 95 -15.24 -0.92 -3.19
N PRO A 96 -16.49 -0.74 -2.70
CA PRO A 96 -17.33 0.37 -3.14
C PRO A 96 -16.76 1.76 -2.82
N GLN A 97 -16.21 1.98 -1.62
CA GLN A 97 -15.57 3.25 -1.25
C GLN A 97 -14.31 3.51 -2.11
N LEU A 98 -13.50 2.48 -2.36
CA LEU A 98 -12.34 2.58 -3.24
C LEU A 98 -12.74 3.07 -4.63
N ALA A 99 -13.85 2.59 -5.19
CA ALA A 99 -14.31 3.03 -6.50
C ALA A 99 -14.59 4.54 -6.51
N GLU A 100 -15.22 5.07 -5.46
CA GLU A 100 -15.51 6.50 -5.32
C GLU A 100 -14.23 7.33 -5.17
N ILE A 101 -13.31 6.88 -4.31
CA ILE A 101 -12.04 7.58 -4.07
C ILE A 101 -11.17 7.60 -5.34
N LEU A 102 -11.16 6.50 -6.11
CA LEU A 102 -10.46 6.44 -7.40
C LEU A 102 -11.06 7.42 -8.43
N ASP A 103 -12.38 7.61 -8.43
CA ASP A 103 -13.05 8.58 -9.32
C ASP A 103 -12.71 10.04 -8.94
N ALA A 104 -12.48 10.32 -7.66
CA ALA A 104 -12.08 11.66 -7.17
C ALA A 104 -10.60 11.99 -7.42
N CYS A 105 -9.74 10.98 -7.57
CA CYS A 105 -8.31 11.17 -7.79
C CYS A 105 -8.01 11.89 -9.12
N ARG A 106 -7.23 12.97 -9.05
CA ARG A 106 -6.92 13.83 -10.20
C ARG A 106 -5.89 13.28 -11.18
N GLY A 107 -5.16 12.22 -10.83
CA GLY A 107 -4.11 11.67 -11.69
C GLY A 107 -3.77 10.21 -11.43
N GLU A 108 -3.17 9.58 -12.45
CA GLU A 108 -2.80 8.17 -12.45
C GLU A 108 -1.88 7.78 -11.29
N ARG A 109 -0.99 8.68 -10.87
CA ARG A 109 -0.10 8.41 -9.73
C ARG A 109 -0.87 8.28 -8.42
N ALA A 110 -1.86 9.15 -8.17
CA ALA A 110 -2.68 9.08 -6.96
C ALA A 110 -3.47 7.76 -6.92
N LYS A 111 -4.08 7.38 -8.05
CA LYS A 111 -4.75 6.08 -8.20
C LYS A 111 -3.79 4.91 -7.97
N ALA A 112 -2.59 4.97 -8.54
CA ALA A 112 -1.55 3.96 -8.34
C ALA A 112 -1.15 3.83 -6.86
N GLN A 113 -0.97 4.95 -6.16
CA GLN A 113 -0.65 4.98 -4.73
C GLN A 113 -1.76 4.33 -3.89
N LEU A 114 -3.04 4.57 -4.21
CA LEU A 114 -4.16 3.90 -3.53
C LEU A 114 -4.15 2.40 -3.78
N VAL A 115 -4.09 1.96 -5.05
CA VAL A 115 -4.08 0.54 -5.41
C VAL A 115 -2.85 -0.18 -4.84
N TYR A 116 -1.73 0.52 -4.73
CA TYR A 116 -0.51 0.01 -4.12
C TYR A 116 -0.70 -0.38 -2.66
N LEU A 117 -1.45 0.39 -1.85
CA LEU A 117 -1.72 0.00 -0.47
C LEU A 117 -2.45 -1.34 -0.37
N TYR A 118 -3.39 -1.63 -1.29
CA TYR A 118 -4.03 -2.96 -1.36
C TYR A 118 -3.04 -4.05 -1.77
N LEU A 119 -2.07 -3.75 -2.65
CA LEU A 119 -1.00 -4.69 -2.99
C LEU A 119 -0.14 -5.01 -1.76
N VAL A 120 0.29 -3.99 -1.02
CA VAL A 120 1.08 -4.16 0.21
C VAL A 120 0.34 -5.04 1.21
N GLU A 121 -0.97 -4.88 1.34
CA GLU A 121 -1.74 -5.66 2.30
C GLU A 121 -2.02 -7.10 1.87
N ALA A 122 -2.10 -7.35 0.57
CA ALA A 122 -2.46 -8.67 0.08
C ALA A 122 -1.27 -9.56 -0.29
N ASP A 123 -0.12 -8.97 -0.60
CA ASP A 123 1.06 -9.70 -1.06
C ASP A 123 2.18 -9.64 -0.02
N SER A 124 2.31 -10.71 0.76
CA SER A 124 3.16 -10.77 1.95
C SER A 124 4.65 -10.59 1.65
N LEU A 125 5.17 -11.09 0.52
CA LEU A 125 6.57 -10.86 0.16
C LEU A 125 6.82 -9.44 -0.30
N VAL A 126 5.86 -8.82 -0.98
CA VAL A 126 5.95 -7.39 -1.34
C VAL A 126 5.99 -6.57 -0.07
N LYS A 127 5.07 -6.84 0.88
CA LYS A 127 5.06 -6.21 2.19
C LYS A 127 6.38 -6.38 2.92
N TYR A 128 6.91 -7.60 2.99
CA TYR A 128 8.18 -7.92 3.63
C TYR A 128 9.32 -7.08 3.05
N VAL A 129 9.51 -7.11 1.73
CA VAL A 129 10.61 -6.39 1.08
C VAL A 129 10.53 -4.88 1.35
N LEU A 130 9.34 -4.29 1.19
CA LEU A 130 9.14 -2.86 1.41
C LEU A 130 9.35 -2.48 2.87
N HIS A 131 8.86 -3.31 3.78
CA HIS A 131 9.00 -3.08 5.22
C HIS A 131 10.48 -3.11 5.64
N GLU A 132 11.27 -4.06 5.15
CA GLU A 132 12.69 -4.14 5.48
C GLU A 132 13.52 -3.01 4.85
N ILE A 133 13.13 -2.48 3.67
CA ILE A 133 13.73 -1.26 3.12
C ILE A 133 13.49 -0.07 4.04
N LEU A 134 12.23 0.13 4.47
CA LEU A 134 11.83 1.26 5.29
C LEU A 134 12.44 1.16 6.70
N ARG A 135 12.51 -0.05 7.27
CA ARG A 135 13.14 -0.30 8.57
C ARG A 135 14.63 0.03 8.59
N ASP A 136 15.36 -0.33 7.55
CA ASP A 136 16.81 -0.07 7.46
C ASP A 136 17.12 1.40 7.09
N SER A 137 16.09 2.22 6.86
CA SER A 137 16.26 3.63 6.50
C SER A 137 16.55 4.48 7.74
N LYS A 138 17.43 5.48 7.57
CA LYS A 138 17.62 6.50 8.60
C LYS A 138 16.36 7.36 8.74
N PRO A 139 16.04 7.91 9.93
CA PRO A 139 14.87 8.78 10.11
C PRO A 139 14.82 9.98 9.14
N ASP A 140 15.99 10.50 8.77
CA ASP A 140 16.15 11.65 7.84
C ASP A 140 16.39 11.22 6.38
N ALA A 141 16.24 9.93 6.06
CA ALA A 141 16.46 9.44 4.71
C ALA A 141 15.40 9.99 3.75
N ASN A 142 15.85 10.75 2.75
CA ASN A 142 15.02 11.21 1.63
C ASN A 142 15.21 10.37 0.36
N GLN A 143 16.01 9.31 0.48
CA GLN A 143 16.36 8.41 -0.60
C GLN A 143 16.49 6.97 -0.07
N TRP A 144 16.19 6.02 -0.93
CA TRP A 144 16.25 4.58 -0.64
C TRP A 144 17.07 3.86 -1.71
N ASP A 145 17.92 2.92 -1.31
CA ASP A 145 18.54 1.98 -2.24
C ASP A 145 17.50 0.94 -2.67
N LEU A 146 17.02 1.10 -3.91
CA LEU A 146 16.03 0.25 -4.55
C LEU A 146 16.66 -0.61 -5.66
N SER A 147 17.99 -0.73 -5.69
CA SER A 147 18.73 -1.54 -6.65
C SER A 147 18.24 -2.99 -6.66
N SER A 148 18.28 -3.64 -7.83
CA SER A 148 17.89 -5.06 -7.93
C SER A 148 18.72 -5.95 -7.00
N ASP A 149 19.99 -5.61 -6.78
CA ASP A 149 20.89 -6.34 -5.89
C ASP A 149 20.49 -6.21 -4.42
N ARG A 150 20.09 -5.01 -3.99
CA ARG A 150 19.56 -4.80 -2.63
C ARG A 150 18.26 -5.57 -2.41
N LEU A 151 17.32 -5.48 -3.35
CA LEU A 151 16.03 -6.19 -3.25
C LEU A 151 16.21 -7.71 -3.27
N MET A 152 17.13 -8.23 -4.09
CA MET A 152 17.48 -9.65 -4.10
C MET A 152 18.09 -10.09 -2.77
N ARG A 153 18.99 -9.29 -2.17
CA ARG A 153 19.60 -9.60 -0.88
C ARG A 153 18.55 -9.73 0.23
N ILE A 154 17.59 -8.81 0.29
CA ILE A 154 16.47 -8.87 1.24
C ILE A 154 15.69 -10.19 1.08
N LEU A 155 15.43 -10.62 -0.16
CA LEU A 155 14.77 -11.90 -0.42
C LEU A 155 15.63 -13.14 -0.08
N ASP A 156 16.95 -13.06 -0.20
CA ASP A 156 17.87 -14.14 0.19
C ASP A 156 17.99 -14.26 1.73
N GLU A 157 17.84 -13.14 2.43
CA GLU A 157 17.84 -13.06 3.90
C GLU A 157 16.50 -13.46 4.52
N PHE A 158 15.41 -13.46 3.76
CA PHE A 158 14.07 -13.86 4.22
C PHE A 158 14.08 -15.18 4.99
N ARG A 159 13.45 -15.18 6.16
CA ARG A 159 13.07 -16.39 6.92
C ARG A 159 11.61 -16.33 7.31
N ASP A 160 10.89 -17.43 7.09
CA ASP A 160 9.52 -17.61 7.58
C ASP A 160 9.49 -17.83 9.10
N ALA A 161 8.30 -17.99 9.67
CA ALA A 161 8.08 -18.19 11.11
C ALA A 161 8.82 -19.41 11.69
N ASP A 162 9.08 -20.43 10.87
CA ASP A 162 9.83 -21.63 11.25
C ASP A 162 11.35 -21.47 11.07
N GLY A 163 11.80 -20.34 10.53
CA GLY A 163 13.20 -20.07 10.23
C GLY A 163 13.67 -20.67 8.89
N GLU A 164 12.74 -21.08 8.03
CA GLU A 164 13.04 -21.64 6.71
C GLU A 164 13.25 -20.54 5.67
N PRO A 165 14.14 -20.75 4.68
CA PRO A 165 14.41 -19.77 3.64
C PRO A 165 13.29 -19.73 2.59
N LEU A 166 13.28 -18.66 1.79
CA LEU A 166 12.32 -18.49 0.71
C LEU A 166 12.42 -19.62 -0.34
N ARG A 167 11.34 -20.39 -0.51
CA ARG A 167 11.30 -21.57 -1.39
C ARG A 167 11.11 -21.26 -2.89
N TYR A 168 10.99 -19.99 -3.28
CA TYR A 168 10.81 -19.62 -4.69
C TYR A 168 12.11 -19.74 -5.49
N ALA A 169 12.01 -20.32 -6.69
CA ALA A 169 13.11 -20.36 -7.64
C ALA A 169 13.65 -18.96 -7.96
N THR A 170 14.95 -18.85 -8.24
CA THR A 170 15.64 -17.58 -8.54
C THR A 170 14.96 -16.78 -9.65
N SER A 171 14.39 -17.43 -10.67
CA SER A 171 13.65 -16.75 -11.75
C SER A 171 12.35 -16.10 -11.27
N THR A 172 11.68 -16.65 -10.26
CA THR A 172 10.50 -16.04 -9.65
C THR A 172 10.90 -14.86 -8.76
N ARG A 173 11.99 -14.99 -8.00
CA ARG A 173 12.52 -13.91 -7.18
C ARG A 173 12.95 -12.70 -8.02
N LYS A 174 13.65 -12.93 -9.15
CA LYS A 174 14.01 -11.86 -10.11
C LYS A 174 12.78 -11.14 -10.68
N ARG A 175 11.75 -11.89 -11.10
CA ARG A 175 10.48 -11.29 -11.58
C ARG A 175 9.76 -10.50 -10.49
N LEU A 176 9.84 -10.95 -9.23
CA LEU A 176 9.28 -10.22 -8.10
C LEU A 176 10.02 -8.89 -7.90
N VAL A 177 11.36 -8.90 -7.95
CA VAL A 177 12.19 -7.68 -7.86
C VAL A 177 11.88 -6.69 -8.97
N GLU A 178 11.78 -7.15 -10.22
CA GLU A 178 11.37 -6.32 -11.36
C GLU A 178 9.95 -5.75 -11.16
N GLY A 179 9.02 -6.58 -10.68
CA GLY A 179 7.66 -6.16 -10.34
C GLY A 179 7.64 -5.06 -9.28
N ILE A 180 8.35 -5.24 -8.17
CA ILE A 180 8.46 -4.25 -7.09
C ILE A 180 9.02 -2.93 -7.65
N ARG A 181 10.10 -3.00 -8.44
CA ARG A 181 10.70 -1.81 -9.07
C ARG A 181 9.74 -1.09 -10.02
N SER A 182 8.91 -1.82 -10.77
CA SER A 182 7.86 -1.23 -11.62
C SER A 182 6.83 -0.49 -10.78
N VAL A 183 6.31 -1.15 -9.73
CA VAL A 183 5.33 -0.57 -8.82
C VAL A 183 5.85 0.70 -8.16
N LEU A 184 7.10 0.68 -7.67
CA LEU A 184 7.72 1.86 -7.05
C LEU A 184 7.89 3.03 -8.04
N HIS A 185 8.04 2.75 -9.34
CA HIS A 185 8.02 3.79 -10.36
C HIS A 185 6.61 4.34 -10.57
N GLU A 186 5.59 3.47 -10.67
CA GLU A 186 4.19 3.85 -10.87
C GLU A 186 3.68 4.78 -9.74
N ILE A 187 4.05 4.52 -8.49
CA ILE A 187 3.67 5.36 -7.33
C ILE A 187 4.54 6.61 -7.13
N GLY A 188 5.56 6.80 -7.98
CA GLY A 188 6.43 7.98 -7.97
C GLY A 188 7.61 7.94 -7.00
N VAL A 189 7.87 6.81 -6.33
CA VAL A 189 9.08 6.62 -5.51
C VAL A 189 10.32 6.56 -6.39
N ARG A 190 10.25 5.93 -7.57
CA ARG A 190 11.33 5.96 -8.57
C ARG A 190 10.97 6.93 -9.68
N LYS A 191 11.81 7.95 -9.92
CA LYS A 191 11.53 8.96 -10.96
C LYS A 191 11.53 8.37 -12.36
N ARG A 192 12.51 7.50 -12.67
CA ARG A 192 12.58 6.77 -13.94
C ARG A 192 12.57 5.26 -13.71
N PRO A 193 12.14 4.46 -14.71
CA PRO A 193 12.08 3.00 -14.61
C PRO A 193 13.40 2.30 -14.28
N TYR A 194 14.56 2.96 -14.48
CA TYR A 194 15.89 2.40 -14.29
C TYR A 194 16.68 3.00 -13.12
N ASP A 195 16.11 3.99 -12.42
CA ASP A 195 16.81 4.63 -11.29
C ASP A 195 16.93 3.64 -10.11
N ASP A 196 18.11 3.48 -9.54
CA ASP A 196 18.30 2.63 -8.36
C ASP A 196 17.99 3.36 -7.05
N GLU A 197 17.91 4.68 -7.07
CA GLU A 197 17.54 5.50 -5.93
C GLU A 197 16.05 5.85 -5.94
N GLY A 198 15.41 5.68 -4.78
CA GLY A 198 14.09 6.21 -4.49
C GLY A 198 14.11 7.69 -4.08
N VAL A 199 12.98 8.36 -4.22
CA VAL A 199 12.71 9.72 -3.74
C VAL A 199 11.37 9.75 -3.02
N VAL A 200 11.15 10.76 -2.18
CA VAL A 200 9.88 10.96 -1.49
C VAL A 200 8.79 11.28 -2.52
N PRO A 201 7.74 10.46 -2.66
CA PRO A 201 6.64 10.76 -3.57
C PRO A 201 5.73 11.83 -2.95
N THR A 202 5.14 12.69 -3.80
CA THR A 202 4.09 13.62 -3.38
C THR A 202 2.78 12.90 -3.16
N LEU A 203 2.05 13.30 -2.11
CA LEU A 203 0.72 12.75 -1.79
C LEU A 203 -0.37 13.80 -2.02
N ASP A 204 -1.31 13.45 -2.88
CA ASP A 204 -2.58 14.18 -3.03
C ASP A 204 -3.46 13.98 -1.78
N ARG A 205 -4.51 14.79 -1.65
CA ARG A 205 -5.37 14.80 -0.45
C ARG A 205 -5.97 13.42 -0.19
N GLU A 206 -6.59 12.81 -1.20
CA GLU A 206 -7.31 11.54 -1.07
C GLU A 206 -6.36 10.42 -0.64
N VAL A 207 -5.14 10.40 -1.20
CA VAL A 207 -4.10 9.43 -0.85
C VAL A 207 -3.63 9.63 0.59
N LEU A 208 -3.41 10.88 1.00
CA LEU A 208 -3.02 11.22 2.37
C LEU A 208 -4.07 10.75 3.39
N LEU A 209 -5.35 11.04 3.13
CA LEU A 209 -6.44 10.64 4.04
C LEU A 209 -6.60 9.13 4.11
N VAL A 210 -6.52 8.41 2.97
CA VAL A 210 -6.55 6.94 2.97
C VAL A 210 -5.36 6.35 3.71
N ALA A 211 -4.16 6.92 3.55
CA ALA A 211 -2.97 6.46 4.25
C ALA A 211 -3.06 6.68 5.77
N ALA A 212 -3.60 7.83 6.21
CA ALA A 212 -3.87 8.11 7.62
C ALA A 212 -4.95 7.16 8.18
N GLY A 213 -6.04 6.98 7.45
CA GLY A 213 -7.11 6.04 7.82
C GLY A 213 -6.61 4.60 7.90
N TYR A 214 -5.74 4.19 6.98
CA TYR A 214 -5.10 2.87 7.00
C TYR A 214 -4.23 2.68 8.26
N SER A 215 -3.43 3.68 8.61
CA SER A 215 -2.67 3.68 9.86
C SER A 215 -3.57 3.59 11.09
N TRP A 216 -4.63 4.39 11.14
CA TRP A 216 -5.64 4.34 12.20
C TRP A 216 -6.26 2.95 12.32
N SER A 217 -6.70 2.36 11.22
CA SER A 217 -7.29 1.01 11.21
C SER A 217 -6.32 -0.08 11.67
N LYS A 218 -5.00 0.11 11.52
CA LYS A 218 -3.98 -0.86 11.94
C LYS A 218 -3.54 -0.72 13.38
N GLU A 219 -3.34 0.51 13.84
CA GLU A 219 -2.65 0.79 15.10
C GLU A 219 -3.55 1.45 16.14
N GLY A 220 -4.78 1.83 15.76
CA GLY A 220 -5.71 2.54 16.62
C GLY A 220 -5.09 3.84 17.16
N ASP A 221 -5.16 4.01 18.48
CA ASP A 221 -4.63 5.18 19.17
C ASP A 221 -3.11 5.38 19.01
N ARG A 222 -2.36 4.35 18.56
CA ARG A 222 -0.90 4.43 18.34
C ARG A 222 -0.53 4.80 16.91
N TRP A 223 -1.49 5.13 16.05
CA TRP A 223 -1.21 5.31 14.62
C TRP A 223 -0.26 6.46 14.32
N GLN A 224 -0.22 7.53 15.13
CA GLN A 224 0.71 8.64 14.89
C GLN A 224 2.15 8.29 15.25
N SER A 225 2.36 7.41 16.24
CA SER A 225 3.69 6.87 16.55
C SER A 225 4.10 5.71 15.64
N SER A 226 3.13 5.09 14.95
CA SER A 226 3.37 4.06 13.92
C SER A 226 2.50 4.32 12.67
N PRO A 227 2.79 5.36 11.87
CA PRO A 227 1.95 5.73 10.73
C PRO A 227 2.25 4.85 9.52
N VAL A 228 1.99 3.55 9.64
CA VAL A 228 2.33 2.51 8.66
C VAL A 228 1.89 2.82 7.22
N GLY A 229 0.73 3.43 7.01
CA GLY A 229 0.26 3.85 5.68
C GLY A 229 1.14 4.92 5.05
N LEU A 230 1.55 5.93 5.81
CA LEU A 230 2.46 6.98 5.34
C LEU A 230 3.87 6.43 5.12
N LEU A 231 4.35 5.57 6.03
CA LEU A 231 5.65 4.91 5.89
C LEU A 231 5.69 4.02 4.64
N TYR A 232 4.65 3.22 4.38
CA TYR A 232 4.58 2.40 3.18
C TYR A 232 4.49 3.21 1.89
N LEU A 233 4.03 4.46 1.95
CA LEU A 233 4.11 5.45 0.88
C LEU A 233 5.42 6.25 0.88
N PHE A 234 6.47 5.74 1.55
CA PHE A 234 7.80 6.31 1.56
C PHE A 234 7.82 7.76 2.05
N GLN A 235 6.98 8.09 3.04
CA GLN A 235 7.05 9.38 3.72
C GLN A 235 8.04 9.27 4.88
N PRO A 236 9.13 10.08 4.90
CA PRO A 236 10.13 10.02 5.95
C PRO A 236 9.63 10.65 7.23
N VAL A 237 10.23 10.26 8.37
CA VAL A 237 9.74 10.64 9.71
C VAL A 237 9.68 12.16 9.89
N HIS A 238 10.70 12.88 9.42
CA HIS A 238 10.75 14.34 9.51
C HIS A 238 9.70 15.08 8.68
N HIS A 239 8.99 14.42 7.77
CA HIS A 239 7.86 15.01 7.02
C HIS A 239 6.50 14.77 7.69
N LEU A 240 6.42 13.89 8.68
CA LEU A 240 5.13 13.43 9.24
C LEU A 240 4.33 14.56 9.87
N ASP A 241 4.96 15.49 10.60
CA ASP A 241 4.25 16.61 11.23
C ASP A 241 3.50 17.46 10.21
N THR A 242 4.14 17.75 9.06
CA THR A 242 3.49 18.49 7.97
C THR A 242 2.32 17.71 7.37
N LEU A 243 2.42 16.38 7.32
CA LEU A 243 1.32 15.53 6.84
C LEU A 243 0.18 15.44 7.86
N PHE A 244 0.49 15.39 9.16
CA PHE A 244 -0.50 15.43 10.23
C PHE A 244 -1.24 16.76 10.29
N ASP A 245 -0.55 17.88 10.11
CA ASP A 245 -1.18 19.20 9.96
C ASP A 245 -2.18 19.22 8.79
N ARG A 246 -1.82 18.60 7.65
CA ARG A 246 -2.71 18.49 6.49
C ARG A 246 -3.91 17.58 6.75
N VAL A 247 -3.73 16.49 7.49
CA VAL A 247 -4.86 15.61 7.91
C VAL A 247 -5.78 16.38 8.86
N ASN A 248 -5.22 17.09 9.84
CA ASN A 248 -5.97 17.89 10.80
C ASN A 248 -6.75 19.06 10.18
N ALA A 249 -6.28 19.57 9.03
CA ALA A 249 -6.99 20.60 8.29
C ALA A 249 -8.25 20.06 7.57
N ASP A 250 -8.39 18.73 7.48
CA ASP A 250 -9.55 18.09 6.88
C ASP A 250 -10.72 18.01 7.87
N PRO A 251 -11.95 18.40 7.49
CA PRO A 251 -13.08 18.41 8.42
C PRO A 251 -13.51 17.02 8.92
N THR A 252 -13.04 15.95 8.28
CA THR A 252 -13.37 14.57 8.68
C THR A 252 -12.45 14.01 9.77
N TRP A 253 -11.45 14.81 10.17
CA TRP A 253 -10.52 14.50 11.24
C TRP A 253 -10.52 15.63 12.28
N SER A 254 -10.29 15.28 13.53
CA SER A 254 -10.06 16.29 14.57
C SER A 254 -9.06 15.84 15.62
N THR A 255 -8.74 16.76 16.54
CA THR A 255 -7.81 16.52 17.65
C THR A 255 -8.54 16.19 18.94
N ARG A 256 -8.11 15.13 19.62
CA ARG A 256 -8.48 14.84 21.01
C ARG A 256 -7.23 14.89 21.88
N ASN A 257 -7.37 15.44 23.08
CA ASN A 257 -6.32 15.35 24.09
C ASN A 257 -6.48 14.03 24.85
N PHE A 258 -5.50 13.14 24.72
CA PHE A 258 -5.46 11.88 25.47
C PHE A 258 -4.13 11.79 26.21
N GLN A 259 -4.16 11.63 27.54
CA GLN A 259 -2.95 11.49 28.38
C GLN A 259 -1.86 12.56 28.11
N ASN A 260 -2.25 13.84 27.98
CA ASN A 260 -1.38 14.97 27.62
C ASN A 260 -0.73 14.89 26.23
N GLN A 261 -1.26 14.06 25.32
CA GLN A 261 -0.87 14.00 23.91
C GLN A 261 -2.04 14.45 23.03
N VAL A 262 -1.73 15.23 21.99
CA VAL A 262 -2.70 15.62 20.96
C VAL A 262 -2.78 14.50 19.94
N MET A 263 -3.93 13.84 19.88
CA MET A 263 -4.18 12.71 18.98
C MET A 263 -5.17 13.08 17.89
N LEU A 264 -4.83 12.78 16.64
CA LEU A 264 -5.73 12.87 15.49
C LEU A 264 -6.62 11.64 15.41
N HIS A 265 -7.91 11.87 15.17
CA HIS A 265 -8.90 10.81 15.04
C HIS A 265 -9.92 11.16 13.96
N PRO A 266 -10.44 10.15 13.23
CA PRO A 266 -11.57 10.36 12.33
C PRO A 266 -12.84 10.64 13.15
N GLU A 267 -13.72 11.49 12.64
CA GLU A 267 -15.02 11.77 13.27
C GLU A 267 -15.99 10.58 13.15
N ASP A 268 -15.96 9.90 12.00
CA ASP A 268 -16.77 8.73 11.68
C ASP A 268 -15.87 7.59 11.15
N ASP A 269 -16.27 6.93 10.06
CA ASP A 269 -15.45 5.98 9.34
C ASP A 269 -14.23 6.70 8.71
N PRO A 270 -12.99 6.17 8.88
CA PRO A 270 -11.76 6.86 8.47
C PRO A 270 -11.63 7.09 6.96
N PHE A 271 -12.52 6.50 6.16
CA PHE A 271 -12.54 6.61 4.71
C PHE A 271 -13.78 7.36 4.19
N SER A 272 -14.60 7.89 5.10
CA SER A 272 -15.79 8.66 4.79
C SER A 272 -15.47 10.15 4.79
N PHE A 273 -14.80 10.60 3.72
CA PHE A 273 -14.50 12.01 3.48
C PHE A 273 -15.22 12.53 2.23
N GLU A 274 -15.53 13.83 2.21
CA GLU A 274 -16.14 14.46 1.04
C GLU A 274 -15.19 14.36 -0.17
N LEU A 275 -15.72 13.80 -1.27
CA LEU A 275 -15.06 13.51 -2.55
C LEU A 275 -15.42 14.54 -3.62
#